data_AF-A0A0P0WWB0-F1
#
_entry.id   AF-A0A0P0WWB0-F1
#
_cell.length_a   1.000
_cell.length_b   1.000
_cell.length_c   1.000
_cell.angle_alpha   90.00
_cell.angle_beta   90.00
_cell.angle_gamma   90.00
#
_symmetry.space_group_name_H-M   'P 1'
#
loop_
_entity.id
_entity.type
_entity.pdbx_description
1 polymer ?
#
loop_
_entity_poly.entity_id
_entity_poly.type
_entity_poly.pdbx_seq_one_letter_code
_entity_poly.pdbx_strand_id
1 'polypeptide(L)' 'HGESNGKSGRDGLSDCRLMDLKNGTELVLTYEDKDEDWMLVGDVPWRMFTDSCRRLRIMKGSDAVGLAPRATDKSKNRN' A
#
# COMPACT_ATOMS: atom_id res chain seq x y z
N HIS A 1 -17.71 21.76 -21.79
CA HIS A 1 -16.25 21.53 -21.75
C HIS A 1 -15.89 21.50 -20.27
N GLY A 2 -15.87 20.31 -19.66
CA GLY A 2 -15.77 20.16 -18.21
C GLY A 2 -14.36 19.78 -17.81
N GLU A 3 -13.64 20.69 -17.16
CA GLU A 3 -12.35 20.43 -16.54
C GLU A 3 -12.59 19.87 -15.13
N SER A 4 -12.56 18.56 -14.97
CA SER A 4 -12.56 17.92 -13.66
C SER A 4 -11.13 17.80 -13.17
N ASN A 5 -10.66 18.80 -12.44
CA ASN A 5 -9.41 18.71 -11.68
C ASN A 5 -9.65 17.87 -10.41
N GLY A 6 -9.79 16.56 -10.59
CA GLY A 6 -9.82 15.58 -9.51
C GLY A 6 -8.42 15.41 -8.95
N LYS A 7 -8.02 16.28 -8.02
CA LYS A 7 -6.88 16.03 -7.14
C LYS A 7 -7.20 14.77 -6.34
N SER A 8 -6.82 13.62 -6.87
CA SER A 8 -6.84 12.35 -6.14
C SER A 8 -5.97 12.56 -4.91
N GLY A 9 -6.61 12.69 -3.75
CA GLY A 9 -5.94 12.81 -2.46
C GLY A 9 -5.02 11.60 -2.30
N ARG A 10 -3.72 11.85 -2.38
CA ARG A 10 -2.70 10.80 -2.53
C ARG A 10 -1.75 10.82 -1.34
N ASP A 11 -2.28 10.98 -0.12
CA ASP A 11 -1.43 11.21 1.07
C ASP A 11 -1.88 10.39 2.28
N GLY A 12 -2.25 9.13 2.06
CA GLY A 12 -2.36 8.10 3.11
C GLY A 12 -1.53 6.85 2.82
N LEU A 13 -0.62 6.93 1.83
CA LEU A 13 0.13 5.78 1.29
C LEU A 13 1.64 6.10 1.24
N SER A 14 2.06 7.27 1.72
CA SER A 14 3.43 7.77 1.62
C SER A 14 4.32 7.31 2.78
N ASP A 15 3.76 6.87 3.91
CA ASP A 15 4.54 6.47 5.09
C ASP A 15 5.20 5.09 4.96
N CYS A 16 4.67 4.20 4.11
CA CYS A 16 5.23 2.86 3.87
C CYS A 16 6.01 2.72 2.56
N ARG A 17 6.06 3.78 1.75
CA ARG A 17 6.83 3.83 0.50
C ARG A 17 8.12 4.62 0.72
N LEU A 18 9.23 3.91 0.83
CA LEU A 18 10.56 4.50 0.90
C LEU A 18 11.16 4.55 -0.51
N MET A 19 11.67 5.69 -0.94
CA MET A 19 12.46 5.77 -2.17
C MET A 19 13.93 5.58 -1.83
N ASP A 20 14.56 4.55 -2.40
CA ASP A 20 15.99 4.40 -2.31
C ASP A 20 16.68 5.51 -3.10
N LEU A 21 17.49 6.32 -2.41
CA LEU A 21 18.16 7.49 -2.99
C LEU A 21 19.29 7.10 -3.96
N LYS A 22 19.82 5.88 -3.89
CA LYS A 22 20.94 5.40 -4.75
C LYS A 22 20.47 4.83 -6.08
N ASN A 23 19.30 4.21 -6.11
CA ASN A 23 18.81 3.43 -7.22
C ASN A 23 17.48 3.98 -7.77
N GLY A 24 16.87 4.96 -7.10
CA GLY A 24 15.55 5.49 -7.44
C GLY A 24 14.44 4.45 -7.33
N THR A 25 14.71 3.34 -6.63
CA THR A 25 13.76 2.24 -6.50
C THR A 25 12.84 2.51 -5.33
N GLU A 26 11.54 2.56 -5.62
CA GLU A 26 10.52 2.52 -4.58
C GLU A 26 10.62 1.19 -3.84
N LEU A 27 10.61 1.24 -2.52
CA LEU A 27 10.59 0.13 -1.59
C LEU A 27 9.32 0.26 -0.74
N VAL A 28 8.73 -0.87 -0.40
CA VAL A 28 7.59 -0.93 0.51
C VAL A 28 7.91 -1.80 1.71
N LEU A 29 7.32 -1.46 2.85
CA LEU A 29 7.38 -2.26 4.06
C LEU A 29 6.08 -3.05 4.25
N THR A 30 6.20 -4.37 4.26
CA THR A 30 5.10 -5.30 4.52
C THR A 30 5.40 -6.16 5.74
N TYR A 31 4.36 -6.72 6.33
CA TYR A 31 4.47 -7.65 7.45
C TYR A 31 3.53 -8.84 7.28
N GLU A 32 3.94 -9.98 7.81
CA GLU A 32 3.14 -11.20 7.87
C GLU A 32 2.43 -11.24 9.23
N ASP A 33 1.12 -11.44 9.21
CA ASP A 33 0.32 -11.51 10.44
C ASP A 33 0.09 -12.97 10.92
N LYS A 34 -0.76 -13.18 11.93
CA LYS A 34 -1.09 -14.49 12.50
C LYS A 34 -1.79 -15.42 11.52
N ASP A 35 -2.54 -14.86 10.58
CA ASP A 35 -3.31 -15.54 9.54
C ASP A 35 -2.43 -15.86 8.30
N GLU A 36 -1.12 -15.59 8.38
CA GLU A 36 -0.13 -15.82 7.32
C GLU A 36 -0.37 -14.97 6.06
N ASP A 37 -1.17 -13.92 6.19
CA ASP A 37 -1.38 -12.91 5.17
C ASP A 37 -0.30 -11.81 5.23
N TRP A 38 0.05 -11.28 4.06
CA TRP A 38 0.98 -10.17 3.92
C TRP A 38 0.22 -8.85 3.86
N MET A 39 0.39 -8.02 4.89
CA MET A 39 -0.21 -6.69 4.98
C MET A 39 0.85 -5.58 4.86
N LEU A 40 0.46 -4.39 4.39
CA LEU A 40 1.33 -3.22 4.45
C LEU A 40 1.37 -2.70 5.89
N VAL A 41 2.55 -2.28 6.33
CA VAL A 41 2.69 -1.62 7.63
C VAL A 41 1.79 -0.37 7.64
N GLY A 42 1.20 -0.04 8.79
CA GLY A 42 0.31 1.13 8.91
C GLY A 42 -1.16 0.91 8.53
N ASP A 43 -1.54 -0.19 7.88
CA ASP A 43 -2.95 -0.48 7.57
C ASP A 43 -3.82 -0.81 8.81
N VAL A 44 -3.19 -1.31 9.88
CA VAL A 44 -3.89 -1.70 11.12
C VAL A 44 -3.42 -0.87 12.32
N PRO A 45 -4.25 -0.75 13.38
CA PRO A 45 -3.84 -0.10 14.62
C PRO A 45 -2.58 -0.72 15.22
N TRP A 46 -1.71 0.12 15.81
CA TRP A 46 -0.44 -0.33 16.43
C TRP A 46 -0.62 -1.50 17.39
N ARG A 47 -1.69 -1.51 18.20
CA ARG A 47 -1.99 -2.61 19.13
C ARG A 47 -2.25 -3.93 18.44
N MET A 48 -2.91 -3.92 17.28
CA MET A 48 -3.14 -5.13 16.48
C MET A 48 -1.85 -5.56 15.80
N PHE A 49 -1.10 -4.61 15.23
CA PHE A 49 0.21 -4.88 14.65
C PHE A 49 1.16 -5.55 15.63
N THR A 50 1.28 -5.06 16.87
CA THR A 50 2.16 -5.67 17.89
C THR A 50 1.71 -7.06 18.33
N ASP A 51 0.43 -7.37 18.21
CA ASP A 51 -0.14 -8.67 18.58
C ASP A 51 -0.03 -9.70 17.45
N SER A 52 -0.20 -9.27 16.20
CA SER A 52 -0.26 -10.14 15.04
C SER A 52 1.05 -10.22 14.23
N CYS A 53 1.95 -9.23 14.32
CA CYS A 53 3.14 -9.17 13.48
C CYS A 53 4.13 -10.29 13.79
N ARG A 54 4.38 -11.16 12.80
CA ARG A 54 5.32 -12.29 12.90
C ARG A 54 6.61 -12.05 12.13
N ARG A 55 6.53 -11.41 10.96
CA ARG A 55 7.68 -11.14 10.10
C ARG A 55 7.53 -9.79 9.42
N LEU A 56 8.65 -9.10 9.22
CA LEU A 56 8.71 -7.86 8.43
C LEU A 56 9.52 -8.11 7.17
N ARG A 57 9.08 -7.53 6.06
CA ARG A 57 9.76 -7.65 4.76
C ARG A 57 9.79 -6.30 4.07
N ILE A 58 10.98 -5.95 3.56
CA ILE A 58 11.16 -4.83 2.64
C ILE A 58 11.13 -5.43 1.23
N MET A 59 10.22 -4.95 0.39
CA MET A 59 10.08 -5.38 -1.00
C MET A 59 10.28 -4.19 -1.92
N LYS A 60 10.66 -4.42 -3.17
CA LYS A 60 10.59 -3.36 -4.18
C LYS A 60 9.12 -3.04 -4.45
N GLY A 61 8.76 -1.77 -4.57
CA GLY A 61 7.39 -1.32 -4.84
C GLY A 61 6.81 -1.97 -6.09
N SER A 62 7.65 -2.26 -7.09
CA SER A 62 7.29 -3.03 -8.28
C SER A 62 6.76 -4.44 -7.98
N ASP A 63 7.30 -5.10 -6.95
CA ASP A 63 6.96 -6.49 -6.58
C ASP A 63 5.73 -6.55 -5.66
N ALA A 64 5.33 -5.43 -5.06
CA ALA A 64 4.24 -5.35 -4.08
C ALA A 64 2.89 -4.95 -4.67
N VAL A 65 2.78 -4.85 -6.00
CA VAL A 65 1.58 -4.36 -6.70
C VAL A 65 0.31 -5.20 -6.44
N GLY A 66 0.47 -6.42 -5.91
CA GLY A 66 -0.62 -7.34 -5.56
C GLY A 66 -1.02 -7.35 -4.07
N LEU A 67 -0.29 -6.63 -3.20
CA LEU A 67 -0.51 -6.65 -1.74
C LEU A 67 -1.38 -5.50 -1.24
N ALA A 68 -1.49 -4.41 -2.01
CA ALA A 68 -2.41 -3.33 -1.67
C ALA A 68 -3.86 -3.79 -1.90
N PRO A 69 -4.82 -3.40 -1.04
CA PRO A 69 -6.22 -3.63 -1.34
C PRO A 69 -6.54 -2.95 -2.67
N ARG A 70 -6.81 -3.75 -3.71
CA ARG A 70 -7.24 -3.22 -5.00
C ARG A 70 -8.51 -2.43 -4.70
N ALA A 71 -8.43 -1.11 -4.81
CA ALA A 71 -9.62 -0.29 -4.97
C ALA A 71 -10.35 -0.90 -6.17
N THR A 72 -11.48 -1.54 -5.87
CA THR A 72 -12.28 -2.28 -6.83
C THR A 72 -12.47 -1.45 -8.09
N ASP A 73 -12.22 -2.06 -9.24
CA ASP A 73 -12.67 -1.57 -10.53
C ASP A 73 -14.15 -1.17 -10.40
N LYS A 74 -14.44 0.13 -10.44
CA LYS A 74 -15.78 0.60 -10.75
C LYS A 74 -15.84 0.81 -12.25
N SER A 75 -15.93 -0.29 -12.99
CA SER A 75 -16.74 -0.34 -14.19
C SER A 75 -18.09 0.27 -13.89
N LYS A 76 -18.30 1.51 -14.34
CA LYS A 76 -19.61 2.10 -14.53
C LYS A 76 -19.70 2.54 -15.98
N ASN A 77 -20.04 1.58 -16.82
CA ASN A 77 -20.80 1.85 -18.03
C ASN A 77 -22.00 2.72 -17.65
N ARG A 78 -22.07 3.92 -18.21
CA ARG A 78 -23.34 4.53 -18.56
C ARG A 78 -23.14 5.51 -19.71
N ASN A 79 -23.91 5.28 -20.76
CA ASN A 79 -24.15 6.01 -22.01
C ASN A 79 -23.07 5.92 -23.08
#